data_AF-A0A359DEV1-F1
#
_entry.id   AF-A0A359DEV1-F1
#
_cell.length_a   1.000
_cell.length_b   1.000
_cell.length_c   1.000
_cell.angle_alpha   90.00
_cell.angle_beta   90.00
_cell.angle_gamma   90.00
#
_symmetry.space_group_name_H-M   'P 1'
#
loop_
_entity.id
_entity.type
_entity.pdbx_description
1 polymer ?
#
loop_
_entity_poly.entity_id
_entity_poly.type
_entity_poly.pdbx_seq_one_letter_code
_entity_poly.pdbx_strand_id
1 'polypeptide(L)'
;MPTALTRILLSLLLLLPLAAHAGDAQDFVAANPAKQASLLERWSAAPDSARLPLLEALQQGRVAADSSKTAFIEVNGTYQPAEGAAAPSEPPRKLRLNNRLRGLIGTAMASHQLLAEDPALRLAAAQQLQKSAKPAQLQLLNAQVASETDEGVRDALTLALANLQLVDTDPAVRLAAVRLLGETGDPLARTRLEALLDPAVESDATVRTAAETSLAQVKRKLLIGELLGQAFSGLSLGSILLLAALGLAITFGLLGVINMAHG
;
A
#
# COMPACT_ATOMS: atom_id res chain seq x y z
N MET A 1 11.44 45.59 -35.95
CA MET A 1 10.15 45.60 -35.23
C MET A 1 9.98 44.30 -34.41
N PRO A 2 10.71 44.06 -33.30
CA PRO A 2 10.56 42.86 -32.46
C PRO A 2 9.86 43.15 -31.12
N THR A 3 9.10 44.24 -31.02
CA THR A 3 8.56 44.75 -29.75
C THR A 3 7.27 44.07 -29.30
N ALA A 4 6.47 43.54 -30.22
CA ALA A 4 5.22 42.85 -29.87
C ALA A 4 5.48 41.45 -29.28
N LEU A 5 6.42 40.69 -29.88
CA LEU A 5 6.76 39.33 -29.43
C LEU A 5 7.42 39.35 -28.04
N THR A 6 8.33 40.30 -27.80
CA THR A 6 8.98 40.48 -26.48
C THR A 6 7.99 40.90 -25.41
N ARG A 7 7.01 41.76 -25.73
CA ARG A 7 5.94 42.13 -24.80
C ARG A 7 5.04 40.95 -24.44
N ILE A 8 4.69 40.11 -25.41
CA ILE A 8 3.90 38.88 -25.17
C ILE A 8 4.69 37.90 -24.29
N LEU A 9 5.97 37.69 -24.60
CA LEU A 9 6.84 36.80 -23.82
C LEU A 9 7.03 37.29 -22.37
N LEU A 10 7.21 38.60 -22.18
CA LEU A 10 7.31 39.24 -20.85
C LEU A 10 5.99 39.15 -20.08
N SER A 11 4.84 39.31 -20.74
CA SER A 11 3.53 39.12 -20.09
C SER A 11 3.25 37.65 -19.73
N LEU A 12 3.75 36.69 -20.52
CA LEU A 12 3.66 35.27 -20.19
C LEU A 12 4.56 34.91 -19.01
N LEU A 13 5.75 35.53 -18.91
CA LEU A 13 6.66 35.39 -17.77
C LEU A 13 6.11 36.01 -16.47
N LEU A 14 5.31 37.07 -16.57
CA LEU A 14 4.61 37.70 -15.44
C LEU A 14 3.41 36.88 -14.93
N LEU A 15 2.96 35.87 -15.67
CA LEU A 15 1.91 34.93 -15.25
C LEU A 15 2.48 33.66 -14.57
N LEU A 16 3.79 33.42 -14.64
CA LEU A 16 4.46 32.31 -13.92
C LEU A 16 4.31 32.35 -12.38
N PRO A 17 4.30 33.51 -11.68
CA PRO A 17 4.19 33.52 -10.22
C PRO A 17 2.75 33.32 -9.70
N LEU A 18 1.74 33.31 -10.59
CA LEU A 18 0.34 32.99 -10.23
C LEU A 18 0.09 31.48 -10.12
N ALA A 19 1.09 30.66 -10.46
CA ALA A 19 1.13 29.24 -10.13
C ALA A 19 1.86 28.98 -8.79
N ALA A 20 1.92 29.96 -7.89
CA ALA A 20 2.20 29.69 -6.48
C ALA A 20 1.00 28.92 -5.89
N HIS A 21 0.94 27.61 -6.13
CA HIS A 21 0.14 26.73 -5.29
C HIS A 21 0.64 26.95 -3.87
N ALA A 22 -0.24 27.46 -2.99
CA ALA A 22 -0.04 27.26 -1.56
C ALA A 22 0.10 25.74 -1.39
N GLY A 23 1.29 25.29 -1.01
CA GLY A 23 1.56 23.87 -1.05
C GLY A 23 0.92 23.15 0.13
N ASP A 24 0.84 21.84 -0.02
CA ASP A 24 0.16 20.93 0.90
C ASP A 24 0.66 21.05 2.35
N ALA A 25 1.95 21.34 2.56
CA ALA A 25 2.55 21.51 3.88
C ALA A 25 2.05 22.77 4.58
N GLN A 26 2.02 23.89 3.85
CA GLN A 26 1.51 25.17 4.36
C GLN A 26 0.02 25.05 4.73
N ASP A 27 -0.78 24.47 3.83
CA ASP A 27 -2.21 24.26 4.04
C ASP A 27 -2.49 23.36 5.26
N PHE A 28 -1.68 22.32 5.45
CA PHE A 28 -1.81 21.38 6.56
C PHE A 28 -1.45 22.01 7.91
N VAL A 29 -0.34 22.76 7.96
CA VAL A 29 0.12 23.44 9.18
C VAL A 29 -0.84 24.57 9.58
N ALA A 30 -1.39 25.29 8.62
CA ALA A 30 -2.31 26.40 8.89
C ALA A 30 -3.72 25.93 9.33
N ALA A 31 -4.08 24.68 9.03
CA ALA A 31 -5.36 24.07 9.29
C ALA A 31 -5.56 23.62 10.75
N ASN A 32 -6.82 23.61 11.19
CA ASN A 32 -7.20 22.98 12.45
C ASN A 32 -7.26 21.43 12.29
N PRO A 33 -7.35 20.64 13.38
CA PRO A 33 -7.33 19.18 13.29
C PRO A 33 -8.44 18.56 12.43
N ALA A 34 -9.62 19.19 12.37
CA ALA A 34 -10.72 18.70 11.52
C ALA A 34 -10.39 18.90 10.03
N LYS A 35 -9.86 20.07 9.66
CA LYS A 35 -9.44 20.37 8.30
C LYS A 35 -8.20 19.56 7.90
N GLN A 36 -7.25 19.32 8.81
CA GLN A 36 -6.13 18.38 8.59
C GLN A 36 -6.62 16.96 8.28
N ALA A 37 -7.62 16.45 9.00
CA ALA A 37 -8.22 15.16 8.70
C ALA A 37 -8.84 15.14 7.29
N SER A 38 -9.58 16.20 6.91
CA SER A 38 -10.17 16.31 5.57
C SER A 38 -9.12 16.42 4.45
N LEU A 39 -7.96 17.04 4.72
CA LEU A 39 -6.82 17.08 3.79
C LEU A 39 -6.27 15.68 3.57
N LEU A 40 -5.99 14.94 4.65
CA LEU A 40 -5.47 13.57 4.59
C LEU A 40 -6.43 12.60 3.88
N GLU A 41 -7.73 12.72 4.12
CA GLU A 41 -8.74 11.93 3.42
C GLU A 41 -8.75 12.23 1.91
N ARG A 42 -8.68 13.51 1.51
CA ARG A 42 -8.57 13.90 0.09
C ARG A 42 -7.27 13.42 -0.55
N TRP A 43 -6.14 13.59 0.12
CA TRP A 43 -4.85 13.11 -0.36
C TRP A 43 -4.85 11.58 -0.49
N SER A 44 -5.50 10.85 0.43
CA SER A 44 -5.62 9.39 0.31
C SER A 44 -6.45 8.96 -0.90
N ALA A 45 -7.45 9.75 -1.30
CA ALA A 45 -8.30 9.46 -2.45
C ALA A 45 -7.62 9.80 -3.79
N ALA A 46 -6.72 10.78 -3.79
CA ALA A 46 -5.98 11.23 -4.97
C ALA A 46 -4.46 11.27 -4.67
N PRO A 47 -3.79 10.10 -4.66
CA PRO A 47 -2.38 10.00 -4.33
C PRO A 47 -1.51 10.70 -5.37
N ASP A 48 -0.43 11.31 -4.90
CA ASP A 48 0.59 11.99 -5.71
C ASP A 48 1.98 11.72 -5.12
N SER A 49 2.89 11.12 -5.88
CA SER A 49 4.23 10.74 -5.39
C SER A 49 5.01 11.93 -4.81
N ALA A 50 4.76 13.15 -5.28
CA ALA A 50 5.39 14.38 -4.77
C ALA A 50 5.08 14.66 -3.29
N ARG A 51 4.00 14.09 -2.74
CA ARG A 51 3.57 14.31 -1.34
C ARG A 51 4.21 13.33 -0.34
N LEU A 52 4.85 12.26 -0.81
CA LEU A 52 5.48 11.25 0.07
C LEU A 52 6.48 11.85 1.07
N PRO A 53 7.38 12.78 0.70
CA PRO A 53 8.32 13.38 1.66
C PRO A 53 7.62 14.12 2.81
N LEU A 54 6.50 14.81 2.51
CA LEU A 54 5.70 15.50 3.52
C LEU A 54 5.01 14.50 4.45
N LEU A 55 4.38 13.45 3.91
CA LEU A 55 3.71 12.42 4.71
C LEU A 55 4.70 11.68 5.61
N GLU A 56 5.90 11.39 5.11
CA GLU A 56 6.97 10.79 5.89
C GLU A 56 7.44 11.73 7.02
N ALA A 57 7.66 13.02 6.73
CA ALA A 57 8.01 14.00 7.74
C ALA A 57 6.92 14.15 8.82
N LEU A 58 5.65 14.11 8.43
CA LEU A 58 4.50 14.12 9.34
C LEU A 58 4.47 12.86 10.22
N GLN A 59 4.69 11.68 9.63
CA GLN A 59 4.72 10.42 10.36
C GLN A 59 5.85 10.38 11.39
N GLN A 60 7.02 10.93 11.03
CA GLN A 60 8.21 10.99 11.88
C GLN A 60 8.18 12.17 12.88
N GLY A 61 7.15 13.01 12.85
CA GLY A 61 7.03 14.16 13.76
C GLY A 61 8.09 15.25 13.52
N ARG A 62 8.59 15.36 12.29
CA ARG A 62 9.60 16.35 11.87
C ARG A 62 9.01 17.66 11.37
N VAL A 63 7.70 17.74 11.15
CA VAL A 63 7.02 18.96 10.70
C VAL A 63 6.83 19.94 11.85
N ALA A 64 7.17 21.20 11.61
CA ALA A 64 7.02 22.30 12.55
C ALA A 64 6.44 23.55 11.86
N ALA A 65 5.99 24.50 12.68
CA ALA A 65 5.35 25.73 12.26
C ALA A 65 5.86 26.93 13.05
N ASP A 66 6.08 28.07 12.39
CA ASP A 66 6.28 29.34 13.09
C ASP A 66 4.93 30.03 13.40
N SER A 67 4.97 31.18 14.08
CA SER A 67 3.76 31.98 14.37
C SER A 67 3.03 32.47 13.11
N SER A 68 3.74 32.60 11.99
CA SER A 68 3.17 32.94 10.68
C SER A 68 2.53 31.74 9.97
N LYS A 69 2.49 30.57 10.63
CA LYS A 69 2.00 29.29 10.08
C LYS A 69 2.79 28.81 8.87
N THR A 70 4.05 29.22 8.74
CA THR A 70 4.95 28.72 7.72
C THR A 70 5.41 27.31 8.07
N ALA A 71 5.31 26.38 7.13
CA ALA A 71 5.68 24.99 7.35
C ALA A 71 7.20 24.77 7.21
N PHE A 72 7.77 24.06 8.18
CA PHE A 72 9.19 23.66 8.21
C PHE A 72 9.33 22.16 8.46
N ILE A 73 10.41 21.57 7.95
CA ILE A 73 10.80 20.18 8.20
C ILE A 73 12.14 20.16 8.90
N GLU A 74 12.22 19.44 10.00
CA GLU A 74 13.46 19.18 10.72
C GLU A 74 14.32 18.17 9.95
N VAL A 75 15.57 18.54 9.67
CA VAL A 75 16.60 17.71 9.05
C VAL A 75 17.89 17.91 9.83
N ASN A 76 18.40 16.84 10.45
CA ASN A 76 19.64 16.86 11.25
C ASN A 76 19.70 17.99 12.31
N GLY A 77 18.57 18.25 12.98
CA GLY A 77 18.45 19.29 14.00
C GLY A 77 18.31 20.72 13.46
N THR A 78 18.22 20.90 12.14
CA THR A 78 17.98 22.20 11.50
C THR A 78 16.59 22.23 10.84
N TYR A 79 15.89 23.36 10.92
CA TYR A 79 14.61 23.53 10.25
C TYR A 79 14.82 24.10 8.85
N GLN A 80 14.37 23.35 7.85
CA GLN A 80 14.34 23.77 6.46
C GLN A 80 12.90 24.10 6.05
N PRO A 81 12.66 25.09 5.18
CA PRO A 81 11.32 25.37 4.68
C PRO A 81 10.77 24.10 4.02
N ALA A 82 9.55 23.71 4.38
CA ALA A 82 8.88 22.59 3.73
C ALA A 82 8.58 22.92 2.26
N GLU A 83 8.31 24.21 2.00
CA GLU A 83 7.94 24.75 0.70
C GLU A 83 8.56 26.15 0.54
N GLY A 84 9.00 26.47 -0.68
CA GLY A 84 9.63 27.74 -0.98
C GLY A 84 11.00 27.91 -0.30
N ALA A 85 11.37 29.16 -0.03
CA ALA A 85 12.70 29.54 0.47
C ALA A 85 12.63 30.49 1.69
N ALA A 86 11.49 30.54 2.39
CA ALA A 86 11.32 31.41 3.55
C ALA A 86 12.17 30.95 4.73
N ALA A 87 12.88 31.88 5.36
CA ALA A 87 13.54 31.64 6.64
C ALA A 87 12.52 31.70 7.79
N PRO A 88 12.73 30.93 8.88
CA PRO A 88 11.84 30.98 10.04
C PRO A 88 11.86 32.37 10.70
N SER A 89 10.68 32.93 10.92
CA SER A 89 10.51 34.23 11.61
C SER A 89 10.84 34.13 13.12
N GLU A 90 10.66 32.94 13.69
CA GLU A 90 10.99 32.55 15.06
C GLU A 90 11.31 31.04 15.10
N PRO A 91 11.90 30.50 16.18
CA PRO A 91 12.13 29.05 16.30
C PRO A 91 10.82 28.25 16.05
N PRO A 92 10.76 27.41 15.00
CA PRO A 92 9.53 26.67 14.68
C PRO A 92 9.13 25.71 15.80
N ARG A 93 7.82 25.62 16.05
CA ARG A 93 7.23 24.69 17.02
C ARG A 93 6.76 23.43 16.31
N LYS A 94 7.19 22.26 16.80
CA LYS A 94 6.76 20.96 16.25
C LYS A 94 5.24 20.80 16.27
N LEU A 95 4.69 20.29 15.18
CA LEU A 95 3.28 20.03 15.07
C LEU A 95 2.90 18.81 15.92
N ARG A 96 1.97 19.01 16.86
CA ARG A 96 1.48 17.92 17.72
C ARG A 96 0.30 17.21 17.05
N LEU A 97 0.50 15.93 16.74
CA LEU A 97 -0.51 15.09 16.10
C LEU A 97 -1.20 14.18 17.11
N ASN A 98 -2.52 14.09 17.05
CA ASN A 98 -3.30 13.14 17.86
C ASN A 98 -3.35 11.75 17.18
N ASN A 99 -3.90 10.75 17.87
CA ASN A 99 -4.00 9.37 17.34
C ASN A 99 -4.77 9.27 16.04
N ARG A 100 -5.85 10.06 15.89
CA ARG A 100 -6.66 10.07 14.67
C ARG A 100 -5.84 10.54 13.47
N LEU A 101 -5.13 11.66 13.59
CA LEU A 101 -4.30 12.21 12.53
C LEU A 101 -3.15 11.27 12.18
N ARG A 102 -2.49 10.66 13.17
CA ARG A 102 -1.45 9.67 12.93
C ARG A 102 -1.95 8.48 12.12
N GLY A 103 -3.15 7.97 12.42
CA GLY A 103 -3.80 6.93 11.63
C GLY A 103 -4.06 7.37 10.18
N LEU A 104 -4.63 8.57 9.99
CA LEU A 104 -4.92 9.11 8.66
C LEU A 104 -3.66 9.40 7.83
N ILE A 105 -2.55 9.82 8.47
CA ILE A 105 -1.25 9.95 7.80
C ILE A 105 -0.76 8.58 7.31
N GLY A 106 -0.86 7.54 8.14
CA GLY A 106 -0.51 6.18 7.73
C GLY A 106 -1.35 5.68 6.55
N THR A 107 -2.66 5.93 6.57
CA THR A 107 -3.56 5.61 5.45
C THR A 107 -3.19 6.39 4.19
N ALA A 108 -3.01 7.71 4.30
CA ALA A 108 -2.63 8.55 3.15
C ALA A 108 -1.30 8.07 2.55
N MET A 109 -0.29 7.80 3.38
CA MET A 109 1.01 7.30 2.94
C MET A 109 0.88 5.97 2.19
N ALA A 110 0.07 5.03 2.69
CA ALA A 110 -0.20 3.78 2.00
C ALA A 110 -0.85 4.01 0.63
N SER A 111 -1.87 4.88 0.52
CA SER A 111 -2.48 5.23 -0.76
C SER A 111 -1.46 5.79 -1.77
N HIS A 112 -0.47 6.55 -1.31
CA HIS A 112 0.59 7.12 -2.16
C HIS A 112 1.63 6.08 -2.57
N GLN A 113 1.98 5.16 -1.68
CA GLN A 113 2.92 4.07 -1.95
C GLN A 113 2.38 3.06 -2.96
N LEU A 114 1.06 3.02 -3.24
CA LEU A 114 0.50 2.23 -4.34
C LEU A 114 1.02 2.67 -5.72
N LEU A 115 1.52 3.90 -5.85
CA LEU A 115 2.11 4.41 -7.09
C LEU A 115 3.60 4.04 -7.27
N ALA A 116 4.19 3.32 -6.32
CA ALA A 116 5.59 2.94 -6.39
C ALA A 116 5.84 1.92 -7.51
N GLU A 117 7.00 1.99 -8.16
CA GLU A 117 7.41 1.00 -9.16
C GLU A 117 7.71 -0.36 -8.53
N ASP A 118 8.18 -0.38 -7.28
CA ASP A 118 8.51 -1.59 -6.54
C ASP A 118 7.23 -2.33 -6.06
N PRO A 119 6.99 -3.58 -6.52
CA PRO A 119 5.87 -4.39 -6.06
C PRO A 119 5.87 -4.63 -4.54
N ALA A 120 7.04 -4.69 -3.89
CA ALA A 120 7.10 -4.90 -2.44
C ALA A 120 6.52 -3.71 -1.65
N LEU A 121 6.79 -2.48 -2.10
CA LEU A 121 6.20 -1.27 -1.52
C LEU A 121 4.69 -1.21 -1.75
N ARG A 122 4.24 -1.56 -2.97
CA ARG A 122 2.80 -1.60 -3.28
C ARG A 122 2.07 -2.67 -2.47
N LEU A 123 2.69 -3.85 -2.27
CA LEU A 123 2.14 -4.92 -1.44
C LEU A 123 1.97 -4.47 0.01
N ALA A 124 3.01 -3.88 0.61
CA ALA A 124 2.96 -3.37 1.97
C ALA A 124 1.88 -2.28 2.13
N ALA A 125 1.77 -1.39 1.14
CA ALA A 125 0.73 -0.37 1.08
C ALA A 125 -0.68 -0.99 1.00
N ALA A 126 -0.91 -1.94 0.10
CA ALA A 126 -2.18 -2.64 -0.04
C ALA A 126 -2.58 -3.34 1.26
N GLN A 127 -1.65 -4.05 1.91
CA GLN A 127 -1.86 -4.70 3.21
C GLN A 127 -2.23 -3.70 4.32
N GLN A 128 -1.60 -2.52 4.34
CA GLN A 128 -1.96 -1.47 5.29
C GLN A 128 -3.37 -0.92 5.03
N LEU A 129 -3.77 -0.80 3.76
CA LEU A 129 -5.10 -0.35 3.37
C LEU A 129 -6.20 -1.36 3.71
N GLN A 130 -5.90 -2.66 3.77
CA GLN A 130 -6.86 -3.69 4.20
C GLN A 130 -7.52 -3.40 5.56
N LYS A 131 -6.83 -2.67 6.43
CA LYS A 131 -7.30 -2.32 7.79
C LYS A 131 -7.73 -0.86 7.93
N SER A 132 -7.29 0.01 7.02
CA SER A 132 -7.34 1.47 7.24
C SER A 132 -8.00 2.26 6.11
N ALA A 133 -8.32 1.62 4.98
CA ALA A 133 -8.99 2.24 3.84
C ALA A 133 -10.27 2.98 4.25
N LYS A 134 -10.56 4.07 3.54
CA LYS A 134 -11.72 4.94 3.75
C LYS A 134 -12.63 4.94 2.53
N PRO A 135 -13.94 5.22 2.67
CA PRO A 135 -14.87 5.25 1.56
C PRO A 135 -14.44 6.15 0.40
N ALA A 136 -13.77 7.27 0.70
CA ALA A 136 -13.24 8.19 -0.32
C ALA A 136 -12.20 7.53 -1.27
N GLN A 137 -11.61 6.40 -0.89
CA GLN A 137 -10.59 5.69 -1.68
C GLN A 137 -11.20 4.62 -2.60
N LEU A 138 -12.52 4.44 -2.63
CA LEU A 138 -13.17 3.39 -3.40
C LEU A 138 -12.81 3.45 -4.90
N GLN A 139 -12.81 4.65 -5.48
CA GLN A 139 -12.45 4.83 -6.89
C GLN A 139 -10.97 4.53 -7.15
N LEU A 140 -10.09 4.97 -6.25
CA LEU A 140 -8.66 4.67 -6.31
C LEU A 140 -8.41 3.16 -6.27
N LEU A 141 -8.98 2.46 -5.29
CA LEU A 141 -8.76 1.02 -5.13
C LEU A 141 -9.28 0.23 -6.33
N ASN A 142 -10.46 0.57 -6.87
CA ASN A 142 -10.96 -0.05 -8.10
C ASN A 142 -9.99 0.15 -9.27
N ALA A 143 -9.47 1.36 -9.45
CA ALA A 143 -8.52 1.64 -10.52
C ALA A 143 -7.20 0.85 -10.33
N GLN A 144 -6.67 0.81 -9.11
CA GLN A 144 -5.43 0.10 -8.79
C GLN A 144 -5.56 -1.42 -8.97
N VAL A 145 -6.67 -2.03 -8.51
CA VAL A 145 -6.95 -3.45 -8.75
C VAL A 145 -6.98 -3.77 -10.25
N ALA A 146 -7.58 -2.90 -11.07
CA ALA A 146 -7.72 -3.11 -12.50
C ALA A 146 -6.41 -2.96 -13.28
N SER A 147 -5.50 -2.08 -12.83
CA SER A 147 -4.21 -1.84 -13.49
C SER A 147 -3.06 -2.69 -12.96
N GLU A 148 -3.23 -3.35 -11.80
CA GLU A 148 -2.16 -4.11 -11.16
C GLU A 148 -1.77 -5.36 -11.95
N THR A 149 -0.46 -5.54 -12.12
CA THR A 149 0.13 -6.68 -12.83
C THR A 149 0.63 -7.76 -11.88
N ASP A 150 1.12 -7.38 -10.70
CA ASP A 150 1.58 -8.33 -9.69
C ASP A 150 0.38 -9.03 -9.02
N GLU A 151 0.34 -10.36 -9.07
CA GLU A 151 -0.77 -11.13 -8.52
C GLU A 151 -0.93 -10.97 -7.01
N GLY A 152 0.17 -10.92 -6.25
CA GLY A 152 0.14 -10.76 -4.80
C GLY A 152 -0.36 -9.37 -4.39
N VAL A 153 0.10 -8.33 -5.08
CA VAL A 153 -0.40 -6.96 -4.85
C VAL A 153 -1.87 -6.84 -5.21
N ARG A 154 -2.29 -7.42 -6.35
CA ARG A 154 -3.68 -7.39 -6.80
C ARG A 154 -4.61 -8.12 -5.85
N ASP A 155 -4.22 -9.28 -5.33
CA ASP A 155 -4.97 -10.02 -4.31
C ASP A 155 -5.09 -9.18 -3.02
N ALA A 156 -3.99 -8.56 -2.57
CA ALA A 156 -4.00 -7.72 -1.37
C ALA A 156 -4.87 -6.46 -1.53
N LEU A 157 -4.87 -5.83 -2.71
CA LEU A 157 -5.74 -4.70 -3.05
C LEU A 157 -7.21 -5.12 -3.14
N THR A 158 -7.48 -6.29 -3.73
CA THR A 158 -8.84 -6.85 -3.83
C THR A 158 -9.42 -7.10 -2.44
N LEU A 159 -8.61 -7.65 -1.51
CA LEU A 159 -9.01 -7.80 -0.12
C LEU A 159 -9.27 -6.44 0.56
N ALA A 160 -8.46 -5.41 0.27
CA ALA A 160 -8.68 -4.07 0.82
C ALA A 160 -9.99 -3.43 0.32
N LEU A 161 -10.26 -3.55 -0.98
CA LEU A 161 -11.51 -3.11 -1.61
C LEU A 161 -12.71 -3.87 -1.03
N ALA A 162 -12.62 -5.19 -0.92
CA ALA A 162 -13.70 -6.00 -0.38
C ALA A 162 -13.99 -5.66 1.09
N ASN A 163 -12.97 -5.48 1.93
CA ASN A 163 -13.15 -5.05 3.33
C ASN A 163 -13.87 -3.70 3.44
N LEU A 164 -13.61 -2.78 2.50
CA LEU A 164 -14.28 -1.49 2.45
C LEU A 164 -15.78 -1.62 2.11
N GLN A 165 -16.14 -2.59 1.25
CA GLN A 165 -17.49 -2.83 0.78
C GLN A 165 -18.32 -3.76 1.69
N LEU A 166 -17.68 -4.65 2.45
CA LEU A 166 -18.35 -5.61 3.34
C LEU A 166 -19.08 -4.96 4.51
N VAL A 167 -18.81 -3.69 4.81
CA VAL A 167 -19.51 -2.92 5.86
C VAL A 167 -20.66 -2.07 5.31
N ASP A 168 -20.94 -2.17 4.01
CA ASP A 168 -22.02 -1.41 3.37
C ASP A 168 -23.39 -1.91 3.84
N THR A 169 -24.35 -0.99 3.94
CA THR A 169 -25.73 -1.29 4.30
C THR A 169 -26.45 -2.10 3.23
N ASP A 170 -26.08 -1.95 1.95
CA ASP A 170 -26.69 -2.66 0.83
C ASP A 170 -26.13 -4.10 0.71
N PRO A 171 -26.97 -5.14 0.87
CA PRO A 171 -26.54 -6.53 0.66
C PRO A 171 -25.98 -6.80 -0.73
N ALA A 172 -26.40 -6.08 -1.77
CA ALA A 172 -25.86 -6.26 -3.11
C ALA A 172 -24.38 -5.85 -3.22
N VAL A 173 -23.98 -4.79 -2.51
CA VAL A 173 -22.58 -4.35 -2.43
C VAL A 173 -21.75 -5.36 -1.65
N ARG A 174 -22.26 -5.86 -0.52
CA ARG A 174 -21.58 -6.91 0.26
C ARG A 174 -21.44 -8.21 -0.52
N LEU A 175 -22.48 -8.61 -1.26
CA LEU A 175 -22.45 -9.78 -2.13
C LEU A 175 -21.38 -9.67 -3.22
N ALA A 176 -21.24 -8.50 -3.85
CA ALA A 176 -20.17 -8.25 -4.82
C ALA A 176 -18.77 -8.38 -4.17
N ALA A 177 -18.59 -7.81 -2.98
CA ALA A 177 -17.35 -7.93 -2.22
C ALA A 177 -16.99 -9.38 -1.87
N VAL A 178 -17.98 -10.17 -1.46
CA VAL A 178 -17.81 -11.61 -1.18
C VAL A 178 -17.38 -12.40 -2.41
N ARG A 179 -17.91 -12.06 -3.59
CA ARG A 179 -17.49 -12.70 -4.84
C ARG A 179 -16.05 -12.34 -5.19
N LEU A 180 -15.67 -11.06 -5.06
CA LEU A 180 -14.29 -10.62 -5.28
C LEU A 180 -13.30 -11.37 -4.37
N LEU A 181 -13.63 -11.57 -3.10
CA LEU A 181 -12.79 -12.37 -2.19
C LEU A 181 -12.59 -13.82 -2.68
N GLY A 182 -13.60 -14.40 -3.32
CA GLY A 182 -13.57 -15.75 -3.90
C GLY A 182 -12.54 -15.94 -5.00
N GLU A 183 -12.21 -14.87 -5.71
CA GLU A 183 -11.28 -14.86 -6.85
C GLU A 183 -9.81 -14.78 -6.40
N THR A 184 -9.57 -14.35 -5.16
CA THR A 184 -8.22 -14.17 -4.61
C THR A 184 -7.58 -15.48 -4.16
N GLY A 185 -6.24 -15.51 -4.12
CA GLY A 185 -5.45 -16.55 -3.48
C GLY A 185 -4.99 -16.18 -2.07
N ASP A 186 -5.61 -15.19 -1.41
CA ASP A 186 -5.14 -14.64 -0.14
C ASP A 186 -5.66 -15.49 1.06
N PRO A 187 -4.79 -16.01 1.94
CA PRO A 187 -5.20 -16.67 3.17
C PRO A 187 -6.11 -15.83 4.08
N LEU A 188 -5.96 -14.50 4.07
CA LEU A 188 -6.81 -13.59 4.84
C LEU A 188 -8.23 -13.51 4.27
N ALA A 189 -8.40 -13.66 2.95
CA ALA A 189 -9.72 -13.74 2.33
C ALA A 189 -10.50 -14.96 2.84
N ARG A 190 -9.82 -16.10 3.03
CA ARG A 190 -10.40 -17.30 3.65
C ARG A 190 -10.95 -16.99 5.05
N THR A 191 -10.14 -16.38 5.92
CA THR A 191 -10.58 -16.04 7.29
C THR A 191 -11.78 -15.08 7.28
N ARG A 192 -11.80 -14.12 6.36
CA ARG A 192 -12.94 -13.19 6.21
C ARG A 192 -14.21 -13.90 5.76
N LEU A 193 -14.12 -14.77 4.76
CA LEU A 193 -15.25 -15.54 4.26
C LEU A 193 -15.79 -16.51 5.31
N GLU A 194 -14.93 -17.16 6.09
CA GLU A 194 -15.33 -18.02 7.21
C GLU A 194 -16.12 -17.25 8.27
N ALA A 195 -15.73 -16.01 8.59
CA ALA A 195 -16.46 -15.17 9.53
C ALA A 195 -17.86 -14.77 9.03
N LEU A 196 -18.04 -14.56 7.72
CA LEU A 196 -19.33 -14.20 7.12
C LEU A 196 -20.35 -15.34 7.12
N LEU A 197 -19.95 -16.57 7.43
CA LEU A 197 -20.89 -17.69 7.57
C LEU A 197 -21.75 -17.58 8.84
N ASP A 198 -21.30 -16.81 9.83
CA ASP A 198 -22.04 -16.58 11.06
C ASP A 198 -23.20 -15.58 10.81
N PRO A 199 -24.47 -15.96 11.08
CA PRO A 199 -25.61 -15.06 10.99
C PRO A 199 -25.51 -13.80 11.87
N ALA A 200 -24.69 -13.82 12.92
CA ALA A 200 -24.41 -12.65 13.75
C ALA A 200 -23.50 -11.62 13.06
N VAL A 201 -22.73 -12.04 12.05
CA VAL A 201 -21.83 -11.17 11.27
C VAL A 201 -22.52 -10.73 9.98
N GLU A 202 -23.16 -11.65 9.25
CA GLU A 202 -23.90 -11.34 8.02
C GLU A 202 -25.34 -11.84 8.14
N SER A 203 -26.29 -10.91 8.08
CA SER A 203 -27.71 -11.21 8.25
C SER A 203 -28.38 -11.73 6.96
N ASP A 204 -27.88 -11.34 5.78
CA ASP A 204 -28.44 -11.72 4.50
C ASP A 204 -28.03 -13.15 4.10
N ALA A 205 -29.02 -14.03 3.92
CA ALA A 205 -28.78 -15.43 3.56
C ALA A 205 -28.10 -15.60 2.18
N THR A 206 -28.40 -14.71 1.23
CA THR A 206 -27.81 -14.75 -0.12
C THR A 206 -26.32 -14.41 -0.06
N VAL A 207 -25.95 -13.43 0.76
CA VAL A 207 -24.53 -13.07 0.99
C VAL A 207 -23.80 -14.22 1.67
N ARG A 208 -24.41 -14.87 2.66
CA ARG A 208 -23.80 -16.06 3.32
C ARG A 208 -23.59 -17.22 2.36
N THR A 209 -24.58 -17.56 1.53
CA THR A 209 -24.43 -18.62 0.50
C THR A 209 -23.35 -18.27 -0.53
N ALA A 210 -23.25 -16.99 -0.92
CA ALA A 210 -22.14 -16.52 -1.75
C ALA A 210 -20.79 -16.70 -1.03
N ALA A 211 -20.73 -16.45 0.28
CA ALA A 211 -19.52 -16.61 1.07
C ALA A 211 -19.07 -18.07 1.17
N GLU A 212 -20.00 -19.02 1.32
CA GLU A 212 -19.69 -20.46 1.25
C GLU A 212 -19.05 -20.85 -0.08
N THR A 213 -19.64 -20.35 -1.18
CA THR A 213 -19.16 -20.62 -2.53
C THR A 213 -17.76 -20.02 -2.74
N SER A 214 -17.57 -18.75 -2.39
CA SER A 214 -16.28 -18.06 -2.47
C SER A 214 -15.24 -18.74 -1.59
N LEU A 215 -15.61 -19.21 -0.40
CA LEU A 215 -14.71 -19.91 0.51
C LEU A 215 -14.18 -21.21 -0.11
N ALA A 216 -15.03 -21.97 -0.80
CA ALA A 216 -14.61 -23.16 -1.51
C ALA A 216 -13.67 -22.85 -2.68
N GLN A 217 -13.85 -21.71 -3.36
CA GLN A 217 -12.96 -21.25 -4.44
C GLN A 217 -11.57 -20.91 -3.89
N VAL A 218 -11.49 -20.09 -2.85
CA VAL A 218 -10.22 -19.70 -2.20
C VAL A 218 -9.48 -20.94 -1.70
N LYS A 219 -10.16 -21.85 -0.99
CA LYS A 219 -9.56 -23.10 -0.49
C LYS A 219 -8.95 -23.94 -1.61
N ARG A 220 -9.63 -24.06 -2.75
CA ARG A 220 -9.13 -24.78 -3.92
C ARG A 220 -7.88 -24.11 -4.51
N LYS A 221 -7.88 -22.78 -4.65
CA LYS A 221 -6.73 -22.03 -5.19
C LYS A 221 -5.51 -22.15 -4.29
N LEU A 222 -5.70 -22.02 -2.97
CA LEU A 222 -4.65 -22.22 -1.96
C LEU A 222 -4.08 -23.65 -2.01
N LEU A 223 -4.93 -24.67 -2.09
CA LEU A 223 -4.50 -26.07 -2.21
C LEU A 223 -3.63 -26.32 -3.45
N ILE A 224 -4.00 -25.74 -4.59
CA ILE A 224 -3.20 -25.87 -5.81
C ILE A 224 -1.82 -25.23 -5.62
N GLY A 225 -1.76 -24.04 -5.02
CA GLY A 225 -0.49 -23.36 -4.71
C GLY A 225 0.40 -24.17 -3.77
N GLU A 226 -0.19 -24.74 -2.71
CA GLU A 226 0.52 -25.58 -1.74
C GLU A 226 1.09 -26.85 -2.40
N LEU A 227 0.29 -27.55 -3.22
CA LEU A 227 0.73 -28.75 -3.93
C LEU A 227 1.88 -28.47 -4.91
N LEU A 228 1.81 -27.36 -5.66
CA LEU A 228 2.88 -26.95 -6.57
C LEU A 228 4.16 -26.60 -5.81
N GLY A 229 4.03 -25.87 -4.69
CA GLY A 229 5.15 -25.55 -3.82
C GLY A 229 5.81 -26.81 -3.25
N GLN A 230 5.01 -27.74 -2.73
CA GLN A 230 5.50 -29.00 -2.17
C GLN A 230 6.21 -29.86 -3.23
N ALA A 231 5.65 -29.95 -4.44
CA ALA A 231 6.28 -30.68 -5.54
C ALA A 231 7.64 -30.08 -5.91
N PHE A 232 7.74 -28.74 -6.00
CA PHE A 232 8.99 -28.06 -6.28
C PHE A 232 10.02 -28.26 -5.17
N SER A 233 9.64 -28.11 -3.89
CA SER A 233 10.52 -28.37 -2.75
C SER A 233 11.00 -29.82 -2.71
N GLY A 234 10.12 -30.78 -2.97
CA GLY A 234 10.46 -32.20 -3.05
C GLY A 234 11.46 -32.49 -4.18
N LEU A 235 11.24 -31.91 -5.36
CA LEU A 235 12.17 -32.04 -6.49
C LEU A 235 13.52 -31.36 -6.22
N SER A 236 13.50 -30.17 -5.62
CA SER A 236 14.71 -29.43 -5.24
C SER A 236 15.55 -30.21 -4.23
N LEU A 237 14.94 -30.68 -3.15
CA LEU A 237 15.61 -31.50 -2.14
C LEU A 237 16.12 -32.81 -2.75
N GLY A 238 15.31 -33.48 -3.56
CA GLY A 238 15.68 -34.70 -4.26
C GLY A 238 16.90 -34.50 -5.19
N SER A 239 16.96 -33.38 -5.90
CA SER A 239 18.09 -33.03 -6.77
C SER A 239 19.38 -32.80 -5.97
N ILE A 240 19.30 -32.10 -4.83
CA ILE A 240 20.44 -31.90 -3.93
C ILE A 240 20.95 -33.24 -3.39
N LEU A 241 20.05 -34.11 -2.94
CA LEU A 241 20.40 -35.44 -2.45
C LEU A 241 21.02 -36.32 -3.54
N LEU A 242 20.51 -36.27 -4.77
CA LEU A 242 21.07 -36.99 -5.90
C LEU A 242 22.49 -36.51 -6.24
N LEU A 243 22.71 -35.19 -6.26
CA LEU A 243 24.03 -34.59 -6.50
C LEU A 243 25.02 -34.99 -5.39
N ALA A 244 24.59 -34.95 -4.13
CA ALA A 244 25.40 -35.38 -3.00
C ALA A 244 25.77 -36.87 -3.08
N ALA A 245 24.80 -37.73 -3.41
CA ALA A 245 25.02 -39.17 -3.60
C ALA A 245 26.00 -39.45 -4.74
N LEU A 246 25.87 -38.74 -5.87
CA LEU A 246 26.78 -38.86 -7.01
C LEU A 246 28.21 -38.44 -6.62
N GLY A 247 28.36 -37.31 -5.92
CA GLY A 247 29.66 -36.85 -5.43
C GLY A 247 30.34 -37.88 -4.52
N LEU A 248 29.57 -38.46 -3.60
CA LEU A 248 30.06 -39.50 -2.69
C LEU A 248 30.46 -40.78 -3.44
N ALA A 249 29.65 -41.19 -4.42
CA ALA A 249 29.93 -42.34 -5.27
C ALA A 249 31.23 -42.18 -6.06
N ILE A 250 31.51 -40.98 -6.58
CA ILE A 250 32.77 -40.69 -7.28
C ILE A 250 33.96 -40.77 -6.31
N THR A 251 33.85 -40.19 -5.12
CA THR A 251 34.95 -40.21 -4.14
C THR A 251 35.28 -41.60 -3.63
N PHE A 252 34.27 -42.44 -3.33
CA PHE A 252 34.52 -43.81 -2.87
C PHE A 252 34.87 -44.76 -4.02
N GLY A 253 34.34 -44.52 -5.22
CA GLY A 253 34.68 -45.28 -6.43
C GLY A 253 36.15 -45.14 -6.79
N LEU A 254 36.71 -43.92 -6.72
CA LEU A 254 38.13 -43.66 -7.03
C LEU A 254 39.10 -44.18 -5.95
N LEU A 255 38.70 -44.25 -4.69
CA LEU A 255 39.53 -44.76 -3.59
C LEU A 255 39.61 -46.29 -3.53
N GLY A 256 38.91 -47.02 -4.41
CA GLY A 256 39.02 -48.48 -4.52
C GLY A 256 38.40 -49.28 -3.36
N VAL A 257 37.67 -48.63 -2.45
CA VAL A 257 37.08 -49.25 -1.24
C VAL A 257 35.99 -50.29 -1.57
N ILE A 258 35.45 -50.25 -2.80
CA ILE A 258 34.42 -51.21 -3.27
C ILE A 258 34.98 -52.64 -3.41
N ASN A 259 36.31 -52.80 -3.53
CA ASN A 259 36.96 -54.12 -3.70
C ASN A 259 37.39 -54.81 -2.37
N MET A 260 37.03 -54.27 -1.20
CA MET A 260 37.52 -54.75 0.12
C MET A 260 36.48 -55.53 0.94
N ALA A 261 35.24 -55.70 0.46
CA ALA A 261 34.18 -56.44 1.17
C ALA A 261 34.05 -57.92 0.74
N HIS A 262 34.98 -58.43 -0.07
CA HIS A 262 35.04 -59.82 -0.48
C HIS A 262 36.39 -60.42 -0.06
N GLY A 263 36.41 -61.05 1.12
CA GLY A 263 37.59 -61.67 1.74
C GLY A 263 37.28 -62.07 3.16
#